data_AF-A0A958GCD1-F1
#
_entry.id   AF-A0A958GCD1-F1
#
_cell.length_a   1.000
_cell.length_b   1.000
_cell.length_c   1.000
_cell.angle_alpha   90.00
_cell.angle_beta   90.00
_cell.angle_gamma   90.00
#
_symmetry.space_group_name_H-M   'P 1'
#
loop_
_entity.id
_entity.type
_entity.pdbx_description
1 polymer ?
#
loop_
_entity_poly.entity_id
_entity_poly.type
_entity_poly.pdbx_seq_one_letter_code
_entity_poly.pdbx_strand_id
1 'polypeptide(L)'
;VMEDYFTPQRALPYLEKAHAARPQSFTIAMIYALVRSQVAMLSNQWCRTWQECESVLKDPTLTVEMRQDGIAMIREYMVLYQSDCENPSGSDSLDASGVETENPCATAKTPEELNRCAQADYDAADAALNDIYQEVLEQLSPAMQEKLKIAQRAWLAFRDANCACQAFEVQGEDIYPAVSYGCLAQMTRQRSQEIWELLAP
;
A
#
# COMPACT_ATOMS: atom_id res chain seq x y z
N VAL A 1 -16.50 -9.85 -7.46
CA VAL A 1 -15.55 -9.63 -8.57
C VAL A 1 -15.12 -8.18 -8.48
N MET A 2 -13.83 -7.88 -8.30
CA MET A 2 -13.33 -6.50 -8.36
C MET A 2 -13.36 -6.07 -9.81
N GLU A 3 -14.44 -5.42 -10.23
CA GLU A 3 -14.66 -5.02 -11.62
C GLU A 3 -13.52 -4.12 -12.10
N ASP A 4 -12.69 -4.61 -13.03
CA ASP A 4 -11.75 -3.87 -13.86
C ASP A 4 -10.79 -2.88 -13.17
N TYR A 5 -10.57 -3.02 -11.85
CA TYR A 5 -9.68 -2.17 -11.03
C TYR A 5 -8.26 -2.03 -11.63
N PHE A 6 -7.75 -3.09 -12.24
CA PHE A 6 -6.41 -3.13 -12.85
C PHE A 6 -6.36 -2.63 -14.30
N THR A 7 -7.48 -2.12 -14.85
CA THR A 7 -7.55 -1.64 -16.24
C THR A 7 -8.12 -0.22 -16.40
N PRO A 8 -7.62 0.79 -15.66
CA PRO A 8 -8.15 2.16 -15.68
C PRO A 8 -8.14 2.81 -17.08
N GLN A 9 -7.22 2.39 -17.96
CA GLN A 9 -7.11 2.87 -19.34
C GLN A 9 -8.39 2.67 -20.17
N ARG A 10 -9.23 1.69 -19.83
CA ARG A 10 -10.51 1.45 -20.53
C ARG A 10 -11.51 2.59 -20.35
N ALA A 11 -11.42 3.34 -19.24
CA ALA A 11 -12.31 4.46 -18.94
C ALA A 11 -11.90 5.76 -19.65
N LEU A 12 -10.64 5.89 -20.08
CA LEU A 12 -10.11 7.14 -20.65
C LEU A 12 -10.91 7.68 -21.85
N PRO A 13 -11.32 6.87 -22.85
CA PRO A 13 -12.07 7.39 -24.00
C PRO A 13 -13.45 7.97 -23.63
N TYR A 14 -14.04 7.50 -22.53
CA TYR A 14 -15.32 8.00 -22.04
C TYR A 14 -15.13 9.30 -21.24
N LEU A 15 -14.12 9.34 -20.38
CA LEU A 15 -13.80 10.50 -19.56
C LEU A 15 -13.28 11.67 -20.41
N GLU A 16 -12.51 11.39 -21.46
CA GLU A 16 -12.09 12.40 -22.44
C GLU A 16 -13.30 13.04 -23.12
N LYS A 17 -14.28 12.23 -23.57
CA LYS A 17 -15.54 12.75 -24.13
C LYS A 17 -16.34 13.56 -23.12
N ALA A 18 -16.42 13.11 -21.87
CA ALA A 18 -17.12 13.83 -20.80
C ALA A 18 -16.45 15.18 -20.49
N HIS A 19 -15.12 15.20 -20.43
CA HIS A 19 -14.33 16.40 -20.19
C HIS A 19 -14.46 17.39 -21.35
N ALA A 20 -14.42 16.91 -22.60
CA ALA A 20 -14.68 17.73 -23.79
C ALA A 20 -16.11 18.32 -23.81
N ALA A 21 -17.11 17.57 -23.34
CA ALA A 21 -18.49 18.03 -23.25
C ALA A 21 -18.73 19.05 -22.12
N ARG A 22 -17.89 19.05 -21.08
CA ARG A 22 -17.98 19.96 -19.93
C ARG A 22 -16.59 20.44 -19.49
N PRO A 23 -15.94 21.31 -20.28
CA PRO A 23 -14.54 21.69 -20.05
C PRO A 23 -14.32 22.49 -18.77
N GLN A 24 -15.36 23.18 -18.27
CA GLN A 24 -15.30 23.97 -17.04
C GLN A 24 -15.69 23.18 -15.78
N SER A 25 -16.06 21.90 -15.90
CA SER A 25 -16.49 21.11 -14.75
C SER A 25 -15.29 20.64 -13.94
N PHE A 26 -15.15 21.15 -12.70
CA PHE A 26 -14.14 20.65 -11.78
C PHE A 26 -14.34 19.17 -11.50
N THR A 27 -15.58 18.71 -11.32
CA THR A 27 -15.85 17.31 -10.99
C THR A 27 -15.36 16.38 -12.09
N ILE A 28 -15.67 16.69 -13.35
CA ILE A 28 -15.27 15.85 -14.48
C ILE A 28 -13.77 15.92 -14.71
N ALA A 29 -13.18 17.12 -14.61
CA ALA A 29 -11.73 17.28 -14.71
C ALA A 29 -11.00 16.46 -13.63
N MET A 30 -11.49 16.48 -12.39
CA MET A 30 -10.88 15.75 -11.28
C MET A 30 -11.01 14.24 -11.43
N ILE A 31 -12.19 13.72 -11.79
CA ILE A 31 -12.38 12.29 -12.05
C ILE A 31 -11.49 11.83 -13.22
N TYR A 32 -11.39 12.64 -14.28
CA TYR A 32 -10.51 12.32 -15.40
C TYR A 32 -9.03 12.31 -15.00
N ALA A 33 -8.59 13.30 -14.22
CA ALA A 33 -7.24 13.34 -13.67
C ALA A 33 -6.92 12.13 -12.80
N LEU A 34 -7.82 11.73 -11.89
CA LEU A 34 -7.63 10.56 -11.03
C LEU A 34 -7.44 9.26 -11.83
N VAL A 35 -8.18 9.06 -12.92
CA VAL A 35 -8.01 7.88 -13.78
C VAL A 35 -6.70 7.95 -14.58
N ARG A 36 -6.29 9.14 -15.04
CA ARG A 36 -4.96 9.32 -15.65
C ARG A 36 -3.83 9.07 -14.64
N SER A 37 -4.01 9.50 -13.38
CA SER A 37 -3.10 9.21 -12.27
C SER A 37 -2.96 7.71 -12.06
N GLN A 38 -4.05 6.94 -12.03
CA GLN A 38 -4.00 5.47 -11.90
C GLN A 38 -3.23 4.81 -13.05
N VAL A 39 -3.39 5.29 -14.29
CA VAL A 39 -2.60 4.81 -15.45
C VAL A 39 -1.11 5.16 -15.31
N ALA A 40 -0.80 6.35 -14.79
CA ALA A 40 0.57 6.76 -14.51
C ALA A 40 1.23 5.90 -13.41
N MET A 41 0.49 5.55 -12.35
CA MET A 41 0.94 4.65 -11.28
C MET A 41 1.30 3.27 -11.83
N LEU A 42 0.45 2.68 -12.69
CA LEU A 42 0.73 1.38 -13.33
C LEU A 42 1.97 1.42 -14.24
N SER A 43 2.40 2.61 -14.65
CA SER A 43 3.60 2.83 -15.47
C SER A 43 4.79 3.35 -14.67
N ASN A 44 4.74 3.29 -13.33
CA ASN A 44 5.78 3.78 -12.41
C ASN A 44 6.12 5.28 -12.59
N GLN A 45 5.15 6.09 -13.05
CA GLN A 45 5.30 7.54 -13.26
C GLN A 45 4.72 8.31 -12.07
N TRP A 46 5.35 8.18 -10.89
CA TRP A 46 4.82 8.72 -9.63
C TRP A 46 4.66 10.24 -9.61
N CYS A 47 5.65 10.98 -10.13
CA CYS A 47 5.49 12.43 -10.25
C CYS A 47 4.31 12.82 -11.16
N ARG A 48 4.08 12.06 -12.24
CA ARG A 48 2.92 12.31 -13.11
C ARG A 48 1.60 12.06 -12.38
N THR A 49 1.52 11.03 -11.54
CA THR A 49 0.35 10.75 -10.70
C THR A 49 -0.07 11.97 -9.90
N TRP A 50 0.88 12.68 -9.29
CA TRP A 50 0.64 13.94 -8.58
C TRP A 50 0.24 15.07 -9.52
N GLN A 51 1.02 15.32 -10.57
CA GLN A 51 0.83 16.45 -11.50
C GLN A 51 -0.56 16.45 -12.17
N GLU A 52 -1.07 15.27 -12.52
CA GLU A 52 -2.39 15.12 -13.14
C GLU A 52 -3.49 15.73 -12.24
N CYS A 53 -3.48 15.40 -10.94
CA CYS A 53 -4.46 15.93 -9.99
C CYS A 53 -4.15 17.37 -9.56
N GLU A 54 -2.87 17.70 -9.37
CA GLU A 54 -2.44 19.05 -8.98
C GLU A 54 -2.88 20.10 -9.99
N SER A 55 -2.78 19.79 -11.29
CA SER A 55 -3.19 20.70 -12.37
C SER A 55 -4.66 21.11 -12.25
N VAL A 56 -5.54 20.17 -11.90
CA VAL A 56 -6.98 20.42 -11.72
C VAL A 56 -7.25 21.13 -10.40
N LEU A 57 -6.57 20.73 -9.32
CA LEU A 57 -6.72 21.35 -7.99
C LEU A 57 -6.34 22.83 -7.99
N LYS A 58 -5.39 23.23 -8.84
CA LYS A 58 -4.88 24.61 -8.95
C LYS A 58 -5.55 25.44 -10.04
N ASP A 59 -6.41 24.86 -10.86
CA ASP A 59 -7.06 25.57 -11.97
C ASP A 59 -8.19 26.49 -11.46
N PRO A 60 -8.03 27.82 -11.48
CA PRO A 60 -9.04 28.76 -10.99
C PRO A 60 -10.20 28.95 -11.99
N THR A 61 -10.09 28.41 -13.20
CA THR A 61 -11.08 28.57 -14.27
C THR A 61 -12.22 27.55 -14.18
N LEU A 62 -12.06 26.52 -13.37
CA LEU A 62 -13.03 25.46 -13.21
C LEU A 62 -14.14 25.86 -12.22
N THR A 63 -15.37 25.47 -12.58
CA THR A 63 -16.53 25.58 -11.70
C THR A 63 -16.50 24.46 -10.68
N VAL A 64 -16.30 24.83 -9.41
CA VAL A 64 -16.20 23.87 -8.30
C VAL A 64 -17.59 23.41 -7.87
N GLU A 65 -18.05 22.31 -8.45
CA GLU A 65 -19.34 21.68 -8.12
C GLU A 65 -19.20 20.38 -7.29
N MET A 66 -17.97 19.89 -7.09
CA MET A 66 -17.67 18.78 -6.19
C MET A 66 -17.79 19.26 -4.74
N ARG A 67 -18.27 18.38 -3.84
CA ARG A 67 -18.34 18.71 -2.41
C ARG A 67 -16.94 18.95 -1.84
N GLN A 68 -16.82 19.98 -1.00
CA GLN A 68 -15.53 20.43 -0.47
C GLN A 68 -14.84 19.38 0.42
N ASP A 69 -15.60 18.58 1.17
CA ASP A 69 -15.10 17.44 1.94
C ASP A 69 -14.46 16.39 1.02
N GLY A 70 -15.10 16.09 -0.12
CA GLY A 70 -14.53 15.20 -1.14
C GLY A 70 -13.25 15.74 -1.77
N ILE A 71 -13.18 17.06 -2.03
CA ILE A 71 -11.97 17.70 -2.55
C ILE A 71 -10.82 17.61 -1.53
N ALA A 72 -11.11 17.81 -0.25
CA ALA A 72 -10.12 17.70 0.83
C ALA A 72 -9.57 16.28 0.92
N MET A 73 -10.43 15.25 0.92
CA MET A 73 -10.00 13.85 0.92
C MET A 73 -9.10 13.52 -0.28
N ILE A 74 -9.49 13.96 -1.48
CA ILE A 74 -8.69 13.75 -2.69
C ILE A 74 -7.33 14.42 -2.55
N ARG A 75 -7.28 15.67 -2.10
CA ARG A 75 -6.03 16.41 -1.90
C ARG A 75 -5.12 15.72 -0.89
N GLU A 76 -5.65 15.36 0.28
CA GLU A 76 -4.90 14.71 1.36
C GLU A 76 -4.30 13.37 0.91
N TYR A 77 -5.05 12.60 0.12
CA TYR A 77 -4.53 11.36 -0.44
C TYR A 77 -3.48 11.61 -1.51
N MET A 78 -3.75 12.51 -2.46
CA MET A 78 -2.85 12.74 -3.59
C MET A 78 -1.53 13.40 -3.19
N VAL A 79 -1.51 14.20 -2.10
CA VAL A 79 -0.27 14.87 -1.62
C VAL A 79 0.81 13.88 -1.21
N LEU A 80 0.43 12.63 -0.88
CA LEU A 80 1.38 11.55 -0.58
C LEU A 80 2.34 11.27 -1.74
N TYR A 81 1.98 11.62 -2.97
CA TYR A 81 2.80 11.46 -4.18
C TYR A 81 3.58 12.73 -4.57
N GLN A 82 3.45 13.83 -3.82
CA GLN A 82 4.13 15.09 -4.14
C GLN A 82 5.66 14.97 -4.08
N SER A 83 6.18 14.19 -3.12
CA SER A 83 7.62 14.03 -2.91
C SER A 83 8.35 13.43 -4.12
N ASP A 84 7.65 12.63 -4.93
CA ASP A 84 8.19 12.04 -6.15
C ASP A 84 8.47 13.09 -7.25
N CYS A 85 7.90 14.29 -7.15
CA CYS A 85 8.22 15.42 -8.02
C CYS A 85 9.33 16.33 -7.48
N GLU A 86 9.54 16.35 -6.16
CA GLU A 86 10.54 17.22 -5.52
C GLU A 86 11.95 16.62 -5.60
N ASN A 87 12.06 15.29 -5.67
CA ASN A 87 13.32 14.57 -5.87
C ASN A 87 13.22 13.60 -7.06
N PRO A 88 13.56 14.03 -8.30
CA PRO A 88 13.43 13.20 -9.50
C PRO A 88 14.44 12.03 -9.59
N SER A 89 15.21 11.78 -8.53
CA SER A 89 16.19 10.71 -8.44
C SER A 89 16.22 10.18 -7.01
N GLY A 90 15.39 9.18 -6.72
CA GLY A 90 15.53 8.35 -5.52
C GLY A 90 16.79 7.50 -5.62
N SER A 91 17.95 8.08 -5.35
CA SER A 91 19.19 7.39 -4.99
C SER A 91 20.19 8.40 -4.42
N ASP A 92 20.70 8.08 -3.24
CA ASP A 92 21.90 8.63 -2.59
C ASP A 92 21.81 10.01 -1.92
N SER A 93 21.62 9.98 -0.59
CA SER A 93 22.37 10.86 0.30
C SER A 93 22.58 10.18 1.66
N LEU A 94 23.83 9.74 1.86
CA LEU A 94 24.42 9.31 3.12
C LEU A 94 24.59 10.54 4.03
N ASP A 95 23.96 10.53 5.20
CA ASP A 95 24.30 11.45 6.29
C ASP A 95 25.10 10.71 7.37
N ALA A 96 26.32 11.19 7.57
CA ALA A 96 27.28 10.69 8.54
C ALA A 96 27.07 11.37 9.90
N SER A 97 26.63 10.60 10.90
CA SER A 97 27.24 10.51 12.25
C SER A 97 26.32 9.79 13.23
N GLY A 98 26.70 8.56 13.55
CA GLY A 98 26.10 7.77 14.62
C GLY A 98 26.73 6.40 14.58
N VAL A 99 27.37 5.97 15.66
CA VAL A 99 27.76 4.56 15.80
C VAL A 99 26.46 3.81 16.03
N GLU A 100 25.80 3.44 14.94
CA GLU A 100 24.72 2.48 14.95
C GLU A 100 25.36 1.11 14.72
N THR A 101 24.95 0.12 15.51
CA THR A 101 25.20 -1.27 15.16
C THR A 101 24.57 -1.49 13.79
N GLU A 102 25.35 -1.44 12.72
CA GLU A 102 24.84 -1.54 11.35
C GLU A 102 23.96 -2.77 11.27
N ASN A 103 22.67 -2.57 11.04
CA ASN A 103 21.74 -3.65 10.79
C ASN A 103 22.23 -4.32 9.49
N PRO A 104 22.72 -5.57 9.52
CA PRO A 104 23.23 -6.24 8.32
C PRO A 104 22.18 -6.38 7.22
N CYS A 105 20.90 -6.19 7.56
CA CYS A 105 19.79 -6.19 6.62
C CYS A 105 19.56 -4.86 5.91
N ALA A 106 20.07 -3.75 6.45
CA ALA A 106 20.00 -2.45 5.77
C ALA A 106 20.94 -2.38 4.56
N THR A 107 21.99 -3.20 4.55
CA THR A 107 23.02 -3.22 3.49
C THR A 107 23.05 -4.54 2.71
N ALA A 108 22.07 -5.43 2.91
CA ALA A 108 21.97 -6.73 2.24
C ALA A 108 21.88 -6.56 0.71
N LYS A 109 22.73 -7.28 -0.03
CA LYS A 109 22.80 -7.17 -1.51
C LYS A 109 22.74 -8.52 -2.21
N THR A 110 23.16 -9.59 -1.55
CA THR A 110 23.11 -10.93 -2.12
C THR A 110 21.74 -11.59 -1.85
N PRO A 111 21.27 -12.50 -2.72
CA PRO A 111 20.03 -13.24 -2.46
C PRO A 111 20.03 -13.96 -1.11
N GLU A 112 21.16 -14.52 -0.68
CA GLU A 112 21.30 -15.18 0.62
C GLU A 112 21.09 -14.20 1.79
N GLU A 113 21.72 -13.03 1.76
CA GLU A 113 21.54 -12.01 2.79
C GLU A 113 20.11 -11.48 2.81
N LEU A 114 19.52 -11.22 1.64
CA LEU A 114 18.14 -10.75 1.50
C LEU A 114 17.15 -11.78 2.04
N ASN A 115 17.33 -13.06 1.70
CA ASN A 115 16.51 -14.16 2.21
C ASN A 115 16.60 -14.27 3.73
N ARG A 116 17.82 -14.24 4.29
CA ARG A 116 18.04 -14.31 5.74
C ARG A 116 17.38 -13.15 6.46
N CYS A 117 17.50 -11.95 5.91
CA CYS A 117 16.93 -10.74 6.50
C CYS A 117 15.41 -10.71 6.44
N ALA A 118 14.82 -11.09 5.31
CA ALA A 118 13.38 -11.20 5.18
C ALA A 118 12.80 -12.27 6.13
N GLN A 119 13.49 -13.40 6.28
CA GLN A 119 13.11 -14.43 7.23
C GLN A 119 13.15 -13.91 8.67
N ALA A 120 14.23 -13.24 9.08
CA ALA A 120 14.34 -12.68 10.41
C ALA A 120 13.26 -11.61 10.70
N ASP A 121 12.92 -10.79 9.72
CA ASP A 121 11.81 -9.82 9.83
C ASP A 121 10.46 -10.54 10.00
N TYR A 122 10.21 -11.60 9.24
CA TYR A 122 9.00 -12.40 9.39
C TYR A 122 8.93 -13.09 10.75
N ASP A 123 10.02 -13.70 11.21
CA ASP A 123 10.08 -14.37 12.52
C ASP A 123 9.79 -13.38 13.66
N ALA A 124 10.32 -12.15 13.58
CA ALA A 124 10.02 -11.08 14.54
C ALA A 124 8.55 -10.63 14.48
N ALA A 125 7.97 -10.49 13.28
CA ALA A 125 6.57 -10.15 13.11
C ALA A 125 5.64 -11.26 13.66
N ASP A 126 5.96 -12.53 13.41
CA ASP A 126 5.17 -13.67 13.88
C ASP A 126 5.23 -13.81 15.40
N ALA A 127 6.39 -13.60 16.01
CA ALA A 127 6.52 -13.54 17.47
C ALA A 127 5.62 -12.44 18.06
N ALA A 128 5.67 -11.22 17.51
CA ALA A 128 4.83 -10.11 17.97
C ALA A 128 3.32 -10.39 17.79
N LEU A 129 2.93 -11.03 16.69
CA LEU A 129 1.54 -11.45 16.47
C LEU A 129 1.09 -12.45 17.55
N ASN A 130 1.92 -13.44 17.87
CA ASN A 130 1.59 -14.42 18.89
C ASN A 130 1.42 -13.77 20.27
N ASP A 131 2.31 -12.86 20.64
CA ASP A 131 2.21 -12.12 21.91
C ASP A 131 0.90 -11.32 22.01
N ILE A 132 0.60 -10.51 20.99
CA ILE A 132 -0.65 -9.71 20.94
C ILE A 132 -1.89 -10.60 20.93
N TYR A 133 -1.83 -11.72 20.21
CA TYR A 133 -2.94 -12.67 20.14
C TYR A 133 -3.25 -13.29 21.52
N GLN A 134 -2.23 -13.66 22.30
CA GLN A 134 -2.45 -14.16 23.67
C GLN A 134 -3.02 -13.07 24.58
N GLU A 135 -2.43 -11.88 24.55
CA GLU A 135 -2.87 -10.74 25.37
C GLU A 135 -4.35 -10.37 25.10
N VAL A 136 -4.74 -10.33 23.83
CA VAL A 136 -6.13 -10.04 23.44
C VAL A 136 -7.05 -11.19 23.83
N LEU A 137 -6.66 -12.45 23.61
CA LEU A 137 -7.48 -13.60 23.98
C LEU A 137 -7.84 -13.59 25.47
N GLU A 138 -6.90 -13.26 26.35
CA GLU A 138 -7.13 -13.22 27.81
C GLU A 138 -8.19 -12.20 28.23
N GLN A 139 -8.37 -11.13 27.45
CA GLN A 139 -9.32 -10.05 27.75
C GLN A 139 -10.71 -10.28 27.12
N LEU A 140 -10.81 -11.18 26.14
CA LEU A 140 -12.06 -11.48 25.45
C LEU A 140 -12.94 -12.45 26.23
N SER A 141 -14.26 -12.30 26.08
CA SER A 141 -15.22 -13.31 26.57
C SER A 141 -15.00 -14.68 25.90
N PRO A 142 -15.36 -15.81 26.53
CA PRO A 142 -15.16 -17.14 25.95
C PRO A 142 -15.79 -17.30 24.56
N ALA A 143 -16.94 -16.68 24.32
CA ALA A 143 -17.60 -16.71 23.01
C ALA A 143 -16.82 -15.94 21.94
N MET A 144 -16.20 -14.82 22.29
CA MET A 144 -15.34 -14.05 21.37
C MET A 144 -14.00 -14.74 21.15
N GLN A 145 -13.42 -15.36 22.18
CA GLN A 145 -12.19 -16.15 22.03
C GLN A 145 -12.35 -17.25 20.98
N GLU A 146 -13.47 -17.98 20.99
CA GLU A 146 -13.70 -19.05 20.00
C GLU A 146 -13.83 -18.49 18.57
N LYS A 147 -14.52 -17.35 18.42
CA LYS A 147 -14.63 -16.67 17.12
C LYS A 147 -13.26 -16.19 16.62
N LEU A 148 -12.45 -15.62 17.51
CA LEU A 148 -11.10 -15.16 17.17
C LEU A 148 -10.20 -16.33 16.77
N LYS A 149 -10.25 -17.46 17.48
CA LYS A 149 -9.50 -18.69 17.13
C LYS A 149 -9.86 -19.19 15.72
N ILE A 150 -11.15 -19.21 15.38
CA ILE A 150 -11.61 -19.60 14.04
C ILE A 150 -11.11 -18.61 12.99
N ALA A 151 -11.28 -17.31 13.23
CA ALA A 151 -10.83 -16.26 12.33
C ALA A 151 -9.30 -16.33 12.10
N GLN A 152 -8.52 -16.57 13.15
CA GLN A 152 -7.07 -16.65 13.06
C GLN A 152 -6.61 -17.84 12.22
N ARG A 153 -7.23 -19.02 12.36
CA ARG A 153 -6.94 -20.18 11.50
C ARG A 153 -7.25 -19.93 10.04
N ALA A 154 -8.40 -19.30 9.76
CA ALA A 154 -8.77 -18.94 8.40
C ALA A 154 -7.82 -17.89 7.81
N TRP A 155 -7.42 -16.92 8.61
CA TRP A 155 -6.45 -15.90 8.22
C TRP A 155 -5.08 -16.49 7.89
N LEU A 156 -4.57 -17.44 8.68
CA LEU A 156 -3.30 -18.12 8.38
C LEU A 156 -3.34 -18.80 7.00
N ALA A 157 -4.41 -19.56 6.71
CA ALA A 157 -4.59 -20.20 5.41
C ALA A 157 -4.67 -19.18 4.25
N PHE A 158 -5.36 -18.05 4.47
CA PHE A 158 -5.42 -16.97 3.49
C PHE A 158 -4.06 -16.30 3.28
N ARG A 159 -3.34 -15.97 4.36
CA ARG A 159 -2.01 -15.37 4.33
C ARG A 159 -1.06 -16.22 3.50
N ASP A 160 -0.98 -17.51 3.81
CA ASP A 160 -0.05 -18.42 3.17
C ASP A 160 -0.37 -18.58 1.67
N ALA A 161 -1.66 -18.71 1.32
CA ALA A 161 -2.11 -18.78 -0.07
C ALA A 161 -1.86 -17.46 -0.84
N ASN A 162 -2.11 -16.32 -0.20
CA ASN A 162 -1.88 -15.00 -0.79
C ASN A 162 -0.39 -14.75 -1.04
N CYS A 163 0.48 -15.05 -0.06
CA CYS A 163 1.92 -14.84 -0.22
C CYS A 163 2.54 -15.80 -1.25
N ALA A 164 2.05 -17.04 -1.34
CA ALA A 164 2.42 -17.95 -2.42
C ALA A 164 2.02 -17.39 -3.80
N CYS A 165 0.85 -16.75 -3.91
CA CYS A 165 0.41 -16.10 -5.14
C CYS A 165 1.28 -14.89 -5.50
N GLN A 166 1.64 -14.04 -4.53
CA GLN A 166 2.46 -12.85 -4.78
C GLN A 166 3.89 -13.20 -5.18
N ALA A 167 4.47 -14.24 -4.58
CA ALA A 167 5.82 -14.70 -4.91
C ALA A 167 5.88 -15.58 -6.18
N PHE A 168 4.75 -15.81 -6.85
CA PHE A 168 4.67 -16.75 -7.98
C PHE A 168 5.56 -16.37 -9.16
N GLU A 169 5.68 -15.07 -9.47
CA GLU A 169 6.48 -14.60 -10.63
C GLU A 169 7.97 -14.95 -10.51
N VAL A 170 8.48 -15.03 -9.29
CA VAL A 170 9.88 -15.36 -8.99
C VAL A 170 10.03 -16.82 -8.52
N GLN A 171 9.03 -17.67 -8.74
CA GLN A 171 9.05 -19.04 -8.27
C GLN A 171 10.23 -19.82 -8.89
N GLY A 172 11.07 -20.39 -8.02
CA GLY A 172 12.27 -21.13 -8.42
C GLY A 172 13.53 -20.27 -8.60
N GLU A 173 13.42 -18.95 -8.46
CA GLU A 173 14.57 -18.06 -8.38
C GLU A 173 15.13 -18.01 -6.95
N ASP A 174 16.43 -17.71 -6.81
CA ASP A 174 17.10 -17.64 -5.50
C ASP A 174 16.50 -16.57 -4.57
N ILE A 175 15.84 -15.55 -5.13
CA ILE A 175 15.21 -14.46 -4.37
C ILE A 175 13.78 -14.79 -3.90
N TYR A 176 13.21 -15.91 -4.34
CA TYR A 176 11.86 -16.34 -3.98
C TYR A 176 11.58 -16.29 -2.46
N PRO A 177 12.48 -16.79 -1.58
CA PRO A 177 12.23 -16.74 -0.14
C PRO A 177 12.09 -15.32 0.40
N ALA A 178 12.93 -14.38 -0.04
CA ALA A 178 12.85 -12.97 0.39
C ALA A 178 11.51 -12.34 0.03
N VAL A 179 11.03 -12.57 -1.20
CA VAL A 179 9.73 -12.05 -1.66
C VAL A 179 8.58 -12.68 -0.85
N SER A 180 8.62 -13.99 -0.65
CA SER A 180 7.61 -14.71 0.14
C SER A 180 7.58 -14.23 1.60
N TYR A 181 8.74 -14.14 2.25
CA TYR A 181 8.84 -13.69 3.65
C TYR A 181 8.45 -12.23 3.83
N GLY A 182 8.76 -11.36 2.87
CA GLY A 182 8.31 -9.97 2.89
C GLY A 182 6.79 -9.83 2.95
N CYS A 183 6.08 -10.59 2.10
CA CYS A 183 4.61 -10.65 2.16
C CYS A 183 4.12 -11.19 3.51
N LEU A 184 4.70 -12.30 3.98
CA LEU A 184 4.31 -12.92 5.25
C LEU A 184 4.48 -11.93 6.42
N ALA A 185 5.60 -11.21 6.50
CA ALA A 185 5.89 -10.22 7.53
C ALA A 185 4.89 -9.05 7.51
N GLN A 186 4.63 -8.49 6.32
CA GLN A 186 3.68 -7.39 6.16
C GLN A 186 2.26 -7.76 6.63
N MET A 187 1.72 -8.88 6.12
CA MET A 187 0.38 -9.31 6.49
C MET A 187 0.28 -9.65 7.99
N THR A 188 1.34 -10.23 8.55
CA THR A 188 1.42 -10.58 9.98
C THR A 188 1.38 -9.33 10.85
N ARG A 189 2.12 -8.27 10.52
CA ARG A 189 2.04 -6.97 11.21
C ARG A 189 0.65 -6.34 11.14
N GLN A 190 0.03 -6.34 9.96
CA GLN A 190 -1.33 -5.84 9.80
C GLN A 190 -2.31 -6.62 10.68
N ARG A 191 -2.18 -7.94 10.71
CA ARG A 191 -3.04 -8.79 11.53
C ARG A 191 -2.90 -8.52 13.02
N SER A 192 -1.68 -8.27 13.50
CA SER A 192 -1.43 -7.86 14.88
C SER A 192 -2.24 -6.62 15.24
N GLN A 193 -2.28 -5.61 14.36
CA GLN A 193 -3.08 -4.41 14.56
C GLN A 193 -4.58 -4.72 14.60
N GLU A 194 -5.10 -5.48 13.62
CA GLU A 194 -6.51 -5.87 13.58
C GLU A 194 -6.98 -6.61 14.84
N ILE A 195 -6.11 -7.45 15.42
CA ILE A 195 -6.41 -8.18 16.65
C ILE A 195 -6.37 -7.24 17.86
N TRP A 196 -5.38 -6.35 17.94
CA TRP A 196 -5.27 -5.38 19.01
C TRP A 196 -6.48 -4.44 19.06
N GLU A 197 -6.98 -4.01 17.89
CA GLU A 197 -8.17 -3.16 17.76
C GLU A 197 -9.46 -3.80 18.28
N LEU A 198 -9.50 -5.12 18.52
CA LEU A 198 -10.64 -5.77 19.18
C LEU A 198 -10.84 -5.32 20.64
N LEU A 199 -9.80 -4.72 21.24
CA LEU A 199 -9.83 -4.15 22.58
C LEU A 199 -10.06 -2.63 22.58
N ALA A 200 -10.11 -1.99 21.40
CA ALA A 200 -10.37 -0.56 21.32
C ALA A 200 -11.83 -0.25 21.77
N PRO A 201 -12.04 0.81 22.57
CA PRO A 201 -13.34 1.16 23.15
C PRO A 201 -14.36 1.69 22.15
#